data_AF-A0A7S2J4D7-F1
#
_entry.id   AF-A0A7S2J4D7-F1
#
_cell.length_a   1.000
_cell.length_b   1.000
_cell.length_c   1.000
_cell.angle_alpha   90.00
_cell.angle_beta   90.00
_cell.angle_gamma   90.00
#
_symmetry.space_group_name_H-M   'P 1'
#
loop_
_entity.id
_entity.type
_entity.pdbx_description
1 polymer ?
#
loop_
_entity_poly.entity_id
_entity_poly.type
_entity_poly.pdbx_seq_one_letter_code
_entity_poly.pdbx_strand_id
1 'polypeptide(L)'
;MAETADDILLTFLRSSGVDIPEGATSCASLDSEVVFAACAHCHNAIAQERGEQQRVPAKLASNPGARFRACTALATGITALGFDGEVGFNLFLYPSEAETRKVL
;
A
#
# COMPACT_ATOMS: atom_id res chain seq x y z
N MET A 1 8.14 -8.33 -26.11
CA MET A 1 8.23 -7.37 -24.99
C MET A 1 8.29 -8.20 -23.73
N ALA A 2 9.36 -8.07 -22.94
CA ALA A 2 9.42 -8.71 -21.63
C ALA A 2 8.51 -7.94 -20.68
N GLU A 3 7.75 -8.64 -19.86
CA GLU A 3 6.97 -8.05 -18.77
C GLU A 3 7.94 -7.49 -17.72
N THR A 4 7.78 -6.22 -17.34
CA THR A 4 8.63 -5.61 -16.30
C THR A 4 8.14 -6.08 -14.93
N ALA A 5 9.01 -6.06 -13.90
CA ALA A 5 8.58 -6.33 -12.52
C ALA A 5 7.37 -5.46 -12.10
N ASP A 6 7.30 -4.21 -12.56
CA ASP A 6 6.18 -3.31 -12.29
C ASP A 6 4.89 -3.76 -13.00
N ASP A 7 4.96 -4.26 -14.24
CA ASP A 7 3.78 -4.79 -14.95
C ASP A 7 3.17 -5.97 -14.18
N ILE A 8 4.03 -6.89 -13.69
CA ILE A 8 3.60 -8.02 -12.86
C ILE A 8 2.91 -7.51 -11.59
N LEU A 9 3.55 -6.60 -10.87
CA LEU A 9 3.04 -6.06 -9.60
C LEU A 9 1.69 -5.36 -9.81
N LEU A 10 1.59 -4.45 -10.78
CA LEU A 10 0.35 -3.70 -11.04
C LEU A 10 -0.79 -4.63 -11.50
N THR A 11 -0.47 -5.64 -12.32
CA THR A 11 -1.46 -6.65 -12.74
C THR A 11 -1.95 -7.50 -11.57
N PHE A 12 -1.05 -7.89 -10.68
CA PHE A 12 -1.39 -8.62 -9.45
C PHE A 12 -2.28 -7.78 -8.53
N LEU A 13 -1.93 -6.51 -8.29
CA LEU A 13 -2.72 -5.61 -7.45
C LEU A 13 -4.13 -5.40 -8.00
N ARG A 14 -4.27 -5.18 -9.32
CA ARG A 14 -5.59 -5.11 -10.00
C ARG A 14 -6.40 -6.39 -9.79
N SER A 15 -5.78 -7.54 -10.03
CA SER A 15 -6.44 -8.85 -9.90
C SER A 15 -6.83 -9.18 -8.46
N SER A 16 -6.13 -8.62 -7.48
CA SER A 16 -6.43 -8.75 -6.05
C SER A 16 -7.57 -7.84 -5.59
N GLY A 17 -8.00 -6.88 -6.42
CA GLY A 17 -9.11 -5.97 -6.14
C GLY A 17 -8.68 -4.58 -5.67
N VAL A 18 -7.42 -4.19 -5.89
CA VAL A 18 -6.97 -2.81 -5.72
C VAL A 18 -7.32 -2.00 -6.96
N ASP A 19 -7.91 -0.82 -6.77
CA ASP A 19 -8.26 0.11 -7.84
C ASP A 19 -7.01 0.85 -8.35
N ILE A 20 -6.26 0.20 -9.25
CA ILE A 20 -5.08 0.78 -9.90
C ILE A 20 -5.52 1.49 -11.19
N PRO A 21 -5.22 2.79 -11.37
CA PRO A 21 -5.56 3.54 -12.58
C PRO A 21 -5.07 2.84 -13.87
N GLU A 22 -5.86 2.87 -14.93
CA GLU A 22 -5.48 2.27 -16.23
C GLU A 22 -4.20 2.88 -16.82
N GLY A 23 -3.91 4.15 -16.51
CA GLY A 23 -2.70 4.84 -16.95
C GLY A 23 -1.47 4.59 -16.07
N ALA A 24 -1.58 3.83 -14.98
CA ALA A 24 -0.43 3.52 -14.13
C ALA A 24 0.45 2.44 -14.81
N THR A 25 1.70 2.81 -15.09
CA THR A 25 2.68 1.97 -15.80
C THR A 25 3.89 1.59 -14.93
N SER A 26 4.03 2.19 -13.75
CA SER A 26 5.12 1.90 -12.80
C SER A 26 4.76 2.29 -11.38
N CYS A 27 5.55 1.85 -10.39
CA CYS A 27 5.42 2.30 -9.00
C CYS A 27 5.52 3.83 -8.86
N ALA A 28 6.26 4.51 -9.74
CA ALA A 28 6.40 5.96 -9.74
C ALA A 28 5.12 6.70 -10.13
N SER A 29 4.20 6.01 -10.83
CA SER A 29 2.93 6.58 -11.28
C SER A 29 1.80 6.48 -10.23
N LEU A 30 2.07 5.83 -9.10
CA LEU A 30 1.09 5.64 -8.04
C LEU A 30 1.07 6.85 -7.10
N ASP A 31 -0.13 7.38 -6.84
CA ASP A 31 -0.31 8.43 -5.86
C ASP A 31 -0.53 7.89 -4.45
N SER A 32 -0.63 8.79 -3.46
CA SER A 32 -0.86 8.43 -2.06
C SER A 32 -2.11 7.59 -1.82
N GLU A 33 -3.20 7.84 -2.56
CA GLU A 33 -4.46 7.12 -2.38
C GLU A 33 -4.29 5.67 -2.83
N VAL A 34 -3.66 5.48 -3.99
CA VAL A 34 -3.41 4.15 -4.57
C VAL A 34 -2.39 3.37 -3.76
N VAL A 35 -1.26 3.98 -3.38
CA VAL A 35 -0.24 3.32 -2.54
C VAL A 35 -0.83 2.91 -1.20
N PHE A 36 -1.58 3.80 -0.53
CA PHE A 36 -2.24 3.46 0.73
C PHE A 36 -3.23 2.33 0.56
N ALA A 37 -4.10 2.39 -0.45
CA ALA A 37 -5.11 1.36 -0.69
C ALA A 37 -4.48 0.00 -1.01
N ALA A 38 -3.42 -0.04 -1.83
CA ALA A 38 -2.69 -1.25 -2.16
C ALA A 38 -2.07 -1.90 -0.91
N CYS A 39 -1.31 -1.13 -0.13
CA CYS A 39 -0.69 -1.63 1.10
C CYS A 39 -1.73 -2.04 2.15
N ALA A 40 -2.81 -1.27 2.31
CA ALA A 40 -3.90 -1.59 3.23
C ALA A 40 -4.62 -2.88 2.84
N HIS A 41 -4.84 -3.09 1.53
CA HIS A 41 -5.43 -4.30 1.00
C HIS A 41 -4.54 -5.53 1.33
N CYS A 42 -3.26 -5.48 0.97
CA CYS A 42 -2.31 -6.57 1.25
C CYS A 42 -2.19 -6.84 2.75
N HIS A 43 -2.05 -5.80 3.58
CA HIS A 43 -2.00 -5.93 5.03
C HIS A 43 -3.25 -6.63 5.58
N ASN A 44 -4.45 -6.20 5.17
CA ASN A 44 -5.70 -6.77 5.62
C ASN A 44 -5.89 -8.23 5.17
N ALA A 45 -5.42 -8.59 3.97
CA ALA A 45 -5.42 -9.96 3.48
C ALA A 45 -4.50 -10.85 4.34
N ILE A 46 -3.27 -10.40 4.64
CA ILE A 46 -2.35 -11.14 5.51
C ILE A 46 -2.91 -11.28 6.93
N ALA A 47 -3.45 -10.20 7.49
CA ALA A 47 -4.08 -10.20 8.80
C ALA A 47 -5.27 -11.18 8.86
N GLN A 48 -6.03 -11.29 7.78
CA GLN A 48 -7.13 -12.26 7.66
C GLN A 48 -6.61 -13.70 7.65
N GLU A 49 -5.59 -14.02 6.86
CA GLU A 49 -4.99 -15.35 6.82
C GLU A 49 -4.38 -15.74 8.18
N ARG A 50 -3.93 -14.77 8.98
CA ARG A 50 -3.44 -14.96 10.35
C ARG A 50 -4.54 -15.03 11.41
N GLY A 51 -5.81 -14.85 11.05
CA GLY A 51 -6.95 -14.85 11.99
C GLY A 51 -7.04 -13.60 12.88
N GLU A 52 -6.26 -12.55 12.58
CA GLU A 52 -6.32 -11.28 13.30
C GLU A 52 -7.66 -10.60 13.04
N GLN A 53 -8.18 -9.85 14.01
CA GLN A 53 -9.48 -9.16 13.88
C GLN A 53 -9.32 -7.69 13.50
N GLN A 54 -8.17 -7.09 13.81
CA GLN A 54 -7.91 -5.68 13.52
C GLN A 54 -7.64 -5.50 12.02
N ARG A 55 -8.30 -4.51 11.42
CA ARG A 55 -8.13 -4.13 10.02
C ARG A 55 -7.85 -2.64 9.92
N VAL A 56 -7.08 -2.26 8.91
CA VAL A 56 -6.89 -0.87 8.53
C VAL A 56 -7.97 -0.42 7.54
N PRO A 57 -8.33 0.88 7.48
CA PRO A 57 -9.21 1.39 6.45
C PRO A 57 -8.65 1.09 5.04
N ALA A 58 -9.52 0.68 4.11
CA ALA A 58 -9.12 0.41 2.73
C ALA A 58 -8.90 1.67 1.88
N LYS A 59 -9.37 2.83 2.37
CA LYS A 59 -9.25 4.12 1.68
C LYS A 59 -8.62 5.14 2.61
N LEU A 60 -7.83 6.02 2.03
CA LEU A 60 -7.17 7.07 2.76
C LEU A 60 -8.18 8.17 3.11
N ALA A 61 -8.09 8.68 4.34
CA ALA A 61 -9.02 9.69 4.81
C ALA A 61 -8.71 11.07 4.19
N SER A 62 -9.76 11.83 3.88
CA SER A 62 -9.63 13.19 3.35
C SER A 62 -9.25 14.22 4.42
N ASN A 63 -9.64 13.98 5.68
CA ASN A 63 -9.30 14.86 6.80
C ASN A 63 -7.84 14.67 7.23
N PRO A 64 -6.99 15.71 7.30
CA PRO A 64 -5.55 15.56 7.60
C PRO A 64 -5.23 14.77 8.87
N GLY A 65 -5.96 15.03 9.96
CA GLY A 65 -5.73 14.32 11.23
C GLY A 65 -6.12 12.84 11.17
N ALA A 66 -7.19 12.50 10.44
CA ALA A 66 -7.56 11.11 10.20
C ALA A 66 -6.62 10.42 9.21
N ARG A 67 -6.14 11.17 8.21
CA ARG A 67 -5.15 10.72 7.22
C ARG A 67 -3.86 10.30 7.89
N PHE A 68 -3.31 11.18 8.74
CA PHE A 68 -2.13 10.90 9.54
C PHE A 68 -2.30 9.61 10.36
N ARG A 69 -3.39 9.50 11.14
CA ARG A 69 -3.65 8.30 11.96
C ARG A 69 -3.78 7.02 11.12
N ALA A 70 -4.43 7.09 9.96
CA ALA A 70 -4.57 5.95 9.06
C ALA A 70 -3.21 5.49 8.52
N CYS A 71 -2.38 6.43 8.04
CA CYS A 71 -1.02 6.14 7.57
C CYS A 71 -0.13 5.57 8.69
N THR A 72 -0.20 6.14 9.90
CA THR A 72 0.55 5.63 11.06
C THR A 72 0.10 4.22 11.43
N ALA A 73 -1.21 3.97 11.48
CA ALA A 73 -1.74 2.64 11.81
C ALA A 73 -1.30 1.58 10.79
N LEU A 74 -1.35 1.91 9.50
CA LEU A 74 -0.87 1.02 8.44
C LEU A 74 0.64 0.78 8.54
N ALA A 75 1.43 1.83 8.76
CA ALA A 75 2.88 1.70 8.96
C ALA A 75 3.22 0.75 10.11
N THR A 76 2.59 0.95 11.27
CA THR A 76 2.77 0.07 12.44
C THR A 76 2.35 -1.36 12.15
N GLY A 77 1.24 -1.56 11.43
CA GLY A 77 0.78 -2.88 11.01
C GLY A 77 1.79 -3.60 10.12
N ILE A 78 2.32 -2.92 9.10
CA ILE A 78 3.34 -3.49 8.19
C ILE A 78 4.63 -3.82 8.95
N THR A 79 5.10 -2.94 9.84
CA THR A 79 6.25 -3.23 10.69
C THR A 79 6.01 -4.46 11.59
N ALA A 80 4.80 -4.60 12.15
CA ALA A 80 4.43 -5.75 12.98
C ALA A 80 4.37 -7.07 12.20
N LEU A 81 4.18 -7.03 10.88
CA LEU A 81 4.29 -8.22 10.01
C LEU A 81 5.73 -8.72 9.84
N GLY A 82 6.73 -7.92 10.22
CA GLY A 82 8.15 -8.26 10.13
C GLY A 82 8.87 -7.67 8.92
N PHE A 83 8.31 -6.62 8.30
CA PHE A 83 8.98 -5.89 7.21
C PHE A 83 10.31 -5.30 7.70
N ASP A 84 11.38 -5.54 6.94
CA ASP A 84 12.76 -5.21 7.34
C ASP A 84 13.16 -3.77 7.02
N GLY A 85 12.34 -3.05 6.26
CA GLY A 85 12.51 -1.63 5.97
C GLY A 85 11.87 -0.71 7.01
N GLU A 86 12.32 0.55 7.01
CA GLU A 86 11.63 1.60 7.75
C GLU A 86 10.31 1.95 7.04
N VAL A 87 9.20 1.84 7.76
CA VAL A 87 7.88 2.25 7.25
C VAL A 87 7.33 3.31 8.19
N GLY A 88 7.23 4.53 7.67
CA GLY A 88 6.63 5.66 8.35
C GLY A 88 5.37 6.14 7.65
N PHE A 89 4.56 6.94 8.33
CA PHE A 89 3.37 7.55 7.73
C PHE A 89 3.71 8.39 6.48
N ASN A 90 4.93 8.96 6.42
CA ASN A 90 5.39 9.75 5.28
C ASN A 90 5.44 8.96 3.97
N LEU A 91 5.70 7.65 4.02
CA LEU A 91 5.71 6.79 2.83
C LEU A 91 4.34 6.86 2.11
N PHE A 92 3.26 6.88 2.88
CA PHE A 92 1.90 6.94 2.33
C PHE A 92 1.47 8.37 1.97
N LEU A 93 1.89 9.37 2.76
CA LEU A 93 1.53 10.77 2.48
C LEU A 93 2.29 11.35 1.30
N TYR A 94 3.54 10.93 1.10
CA TYR A 94 4.46 11.46 0.08
C TYR A 94 5.26 10.29 -0.52
N PRO A 95 4.60 9.38 -1.26
CA PRO A 95 5.26 8.21 -1.82
C PRO A 95 6.36 8.62 -2.79
N SER A 96 7.51 7.96 -2.67
CA SER A 96 8.55 7.96 -3.69
C SER A 96 8.57 6.61 -4.40
N GLU A 97 9.07 6.56 -5.63
CA GLU A 97 9.16 5.29 -6.37
C GLU A 97 9.94 4.22 -5.59
N ALA A 98 11.10 4.57 -5.02
CA ALA A 98 11.96 3.64 -4.31
C ALA A 98 11.26 3.04 -3.08
N GLU A 99 10.64 3.88 -2.26
CA GLU A 99 9.93 3.43 -1.06
C GLU A 99 8.66 2.64 -1.42
N THR A 100 7.94 3.06 -2.46
CA THR A 100 6.73 2.36 -2.95
C THR A 100 7.08 0.96 -3.45
N ARG A 101 8.15 0.83 -4.25
CA ARG A 101 8.65 -0.45 -4.74
C ARG A 101 9.15 -1.35 -3.62
N LYS A 102 9.68 -0.78 -2.53
CA LYS A 102 10.21 -1.56 -1.42
C LYS A 102 9.09 -2.17 -0.57
N VAL A 103 7.98 -1.45 -0.38
CA VAL A 103 6.89 -1.87 0.51
C VAL A 103 5.84 -2.76 -0.16
N LEU A 104 5.69 -2.66 -1.48
CA LEU A 104 4.78 -3.49 -2.30
C LEU A 104 5.51 -4.73 -2.84
#